data_AF-A0A8G1RYN3-F1
#
_entry.id   AF-A0A8G1RYN3-F1
#
_cell.length_a   1.000
_cell.length_b   1.000
_cell.length_c   1.000
_cell.angle_alpha   90.00
_cell.angle_beta   90.00
_cell.angle_gamma   90.00
#
_symmetry.space_group_name_H-M   'P 1'
#
loop_
_entity.id
_entity.type
_entity.pdbx_description
1 polymer ?
#
loop_
_entity_poly.entity_id
_entity_poly.type
_entity_poly.pdbx_seq_one_letter_code
_entity_poly.pdbx_strand_id
1 'polypeptide(L)'
;MPALPGTSLSAQTTKKVPLEAHIMSKCPDARDCLQQLVVPAMEQISDKVDFKLSFIADVSNKSSEIQCKHGPTECIGDMLLLCAANLPFPPQGVESAVGPMTARTPTIRSLGFANCLVGSYSQIPERHHVEQCALEHGIDFSALNACASQEIDDPDYGGDSAPLSGMALLRESAIHSAKLGVKTSCTLRLDESVWCVRDGGVWKDCAKNGQGSQVSVLVDEVKRLWNRIN
;
A
#
# COMPACT_ATOMS: atom_id res chain seq x y z
N MET A 1 21.85 -7.24 52.14
CA MET A 1 20.85 -6.37 51.48
C MET A 1 20.19 -7.20 50.39
N PRO A 2 18.86 -7.44 50.42
CA PRO A 2 18.21 -8.20 49.37
C PRO A 2 18.02 -7.32 48.13
N ALA A 3 18.25 -7.90 46.95
CA ALA A 3 18.08 -7.26 45.65
C ALA A 3 16.59 -7.00 45.35
N LEU A 4 16.28 -5.84 44.77
CA LEU A 4 14.95 -5.47 44.31
C LEU A 4 14.57 -6.29 43.06
N PRO A 5 13.33 -6.82 42.98
CA PRO A 5 12.87 -7.52 41.79
C PRO A 5 12.64 -6.53 40.65
N GLY A 6 13.41 -6.69 39.57
CA GLY A 6 13.24 -5.96 38.33
C GLY A 6 11.88 -6.31 37.72
N THR A 7 11.01 -5.32 37.63
CA THR A 7 9.72 -5.42 36.95
C THR A 7 10.02 -5.44 35.45
N SER A 8 9.82 -6.59 34.80
CA SER A 8 9.83 -6.66 33.34
C SER A 8 8.58 -5.95 32.81
N LEU A 9 8.74 -4.70 32.37
CA LEU A 9 7.76 -4.01 31.54
C LEU A 9 7.66 -4.78 30.22
N SER A 10 6.62 -5.60 30.08
CA SER A 10 6.25 -6.10 28.76
C SER A 10 5.78 -4.89 27.94
N ALA A 11 6.50 -4.57 26.87
CA ALA A 11 6.03 -3.59 25.90
C ALA A 11 4.76 -4.18 25.26
N GLN A 12 3.59 -3.68 25.65
CA GLN A 12 2.34 -4.03 24.98
C GLN A 12 2.40 -3.47 23.55
N THR A 13 2.38 -4.37 22.57
CA THR A 13 2.32 -4.00 21.17
C THR A 13 0.92 -3.50 20.85
N THR A 14 0.78 -2.20 20.60
CA THR A 14 -0.50 -1.59 20.18
C THR A 14 -0.96 -2.22 18.87
N LYS A 15 -2.11 -2.90 18.88
CA LYS A 15 -2.70 -3.51 17.69
C LYS A 15 -3.25 -2.41 16.79
N LYS A 16 -3.11 -2.60 15.47
CA LYS A 16 -3.61 -1.67 14.45
C LYS A 16 -4.82 -2.26 13.75
N VAL A 17 -5.72 -1.40 13.30
CA VAL A 17 -6.92 -1.80 12.53
C VAL A 17 -6.51 -2.02 11.07
N PRO A 18 -6.83 -3.17 10.45
CA PRO A 18 -6.55 -3.38 9.03
C PRO A 18 -7.34 -2.41 8.14
N LEU A 19 -6.64 -1.68 7.27
CA LEU A 19 -7.24 -0.80 6.27
C LEU A 19 -6.54 -1.03 4.92
N GLU A 20 -7.29 -1.41 3.89
CA GLU A 20 -6.69 -1.79 2.61
C GLU A 20 -7.46 -1.20 1.44
N ALA A 21 -6.77 -0.53 0.52
CA ALA A 21 -7.37 -0.08 -0.73
C ALA A 21 -6.84 -0.91 -1.89
N HIS A 22 -7.76 -1.55 -2.63
CA HIS A 22 -7.44 -2.24 -3.88
C HIS A 22 -7.63 -1.28 -5.06
N ILE A 23 -6.56 -1.03 -5.81
CA ILE A 23 -6.53 -0.02 -6.87
C ILE A 23 -5.85 -0.55 -8.13
N MET A 24 -5.94 0.23 -9.20
CA MET A 24 -5.10 0.10 -10.39
C MET A 24 -4.50 1.49 -10.67
N SER A 25 -3.21 1.58 -10.93
CA SER A 25 -2.49 2.87 -10.98
C SER A 25 -2.96 3.82 -12.08
N LYS A 26 -3.54 3.30 -13.18
CA LYS A 26 -4.07 4.12 -14.28
C LYS A 26 -5.58 4.34 -14.24
N CYS A 27 -6.23 3.96 -13.14
CA CYS A 27 -7.66 4.12 -12.98
C CYS A 27 -8.02 5.51 -12.41
N PRO A 28 -8.90 6.29 -13.08
CA PRO A 28 -9.35 7.58 -12.54
C PRO A 28 -10.12 7.44 -11.23
N ASP A 29 -10.84 6.33 -11.01
CA ASP A 29 -11.53 6.09 -9.75
C ASP A 29 -10.53 5.88 -8.60
N ALA A 30 -9.34 5.31 -8.86
CA ALA A 30 -8.28 5.19 -7.85
C ALA A 30 -7.76 6.56 -7.43
N ARG A 31 -7.53 7.47 -8.39
CA ARG A 31 -7.13 8.86 -8.10
C ARG A 31 -8.11 9.52 -7.16
N ASP A 32 -9.39 9.50 -7.53
CA ASP A 32 -10.44 10.12 -6.72
C ASP A 32 -10.57 9.44 -5.35
N CYS A 33 -10.41 8.12 -5.28
CA CYS A 33 -10.39 7.35 -4.04
C CYS A 33 -9.34 7.84 -3.05
N LEU A 34 -8.10 7.96 -3.56
CA LEU A 34 -6.96 8.36 -2.77
C LEU A 34 -7.15 9.80 -2.28
N GLN A 35 -7.51 10.71 -3.19
CA GLN A 35 -7.62 12.13 -2.90
C GLN A 35 -8.83 12.50 -2.04
N GLN A 36 -9.98 11.84 -2.24
CA GLN A 36 -11.25 12.24 -1.61
C GLN A 36 -11.54 11.49 -0.31
N LEU A 37 -10.97 10.29 -0.12
CA LEU A 37 -11.28 9.43 1.02
C LEU A 37 -10.03 8.97 1.77
N VAL A 38 -9.11 8.27 1.09
CA VAL A 38 -8.01 7.58 1.78
C VAL A 38 -7.01 8.54 2.38
N VAL A 39 -6.45 9.48 1.62
CA VAL A 39 -5.44 10.43 2.11
C VAL A 39 -6.01 11.32 3.23
N PRO A 40 -7.17 11.98 3.07
CA PRO A 40 -7.74 12.80 4.14
C PRO A 40 -8.10 12.02 5.42
N ALA A 41 -8.44 10.73 5.29
CA ALA A 41 -8.63 9.88 6.46
C ALA A 41 -7.27 9.56 7.10
N MET A 42 -6.29 9.11 6.32
CA MET A 42 -4.97 8.72 6.81
C MET A 42 -4.24 9.84 7.56
N GLU A 43 -4.45 11.10 7.21
CA GLU A 43 -3.97 12.27 7.98
C GLU A 43 -4.42 12.26 9.45
N GLN A 44 -5.55 11.62 9.76
CA GLN A 44 -6.16 11.59 11.10
C GLN A 44 -6.02 10.24 11.82
N ILE A 45 -5.74 9.16 11.10
CA ILE A 45 -5.76 7.79 11.63
C ILE A 45 -4.53 6.94 11.28
N SER A 46 -3.48 7.49 10.68
CA SER A 46 -2.27 6.74 10.30
C SER A 46 -1.60 6.02 11.48
N ASP A 47 -1.72 6.56 12.69
CA ASP A 47 -1.21 5.94 13.92
C ASP A 47 -2.13 4.84 14.47
N LYS A 48 -3.26 4.52 13.83
CA LYS A 48 -4.25 3.54 14.31
C LYS A 48 -4.46 2.37 13.37
N VAL A 49 -4.02 2.50 12.12
CA VAL A 49 -4.24 1.51 11.09
C VAL A 49 -2.95 0.83 10.66
N ASP A 50 -3.11 -0.40 10.17
CA ASP A 50 -2.16 -1.06 9.30
C ASP A 50 -2.68 -0.88 7.89
N PHE A 51 -2.12 0.09 7.17
CA PHE A 51 -2.61 0.50 5.86
C PHE A 51 -1.80 -0.13 4.72
N LYS A 52 -2.51 -0.69 3.74
CA LYS A 52 -1.93 -1.31 2.55
C LYS A 52 -2.62 -0.87 1.27
N LEU A 53 -1.84 -0.67 0.21
CA LEU A 53 -2.33 -0.65 -1.17
C LEU A 53 -2.13 -2.03 -1.80
N SER A 54 -3.20 -2.56 -2.39
CA SER A 54 -3.16 -3.79 -3.18
C SER A 54 -3.63 -3.51 -4.59
N PHE A 55 -3.20 -4.35 -5.54
CA PHE A 55 -3.37 -4.10 -6.97
C PHE A 55 -4.19 -5.20 -7.62
N ILE A 56 -4.94 -4.79 -8.65
CA ILE A 56 -5.81 -5.67 -9.43
C ILE A 56 -5.17 -5.85 -10.80
N ALA A 57 -4.84 -7.09 -11.12
CA ALA A 57 -4.40 -7.48 -12.46
C ALA A 57 -4.87 -8.91 -12.74
N ASP A 58 -5.00 -9.24 -14.01
CA ASP A 58 -5.25 -10.61 -14.45
C ASP A 58 -3.93 -11.38 -14.44
N VAL A 59 -3.90 -12.49 -13.71
CA VAL A 59 -2.72 -13.35 -13.56
C VAL A 59 -3.04 -14.79 -13.95
N SER A 60 -2.17 -15.38 -14.75
CA SER A 60 -2.30 -16.78 -15.17
C SER A 60 -1.68 -17.71 -14.12
N ASN A 61 -2.33 -18.83 -13.80
CA ASN A 61 -1.72 -19.88 -12.97
C ASN A 61 -0.63 -20.69 -13.70
N LYS A 62 -0.44 -20.46 -15.02
CA LYS A 62 0.42 -21.26 -15.89
C LYS A 62 1.66 -20.51 -16.39
N SER A 63 1.71 -19.19 -16.22
CA SER A 63 2.81 -18.33 -16.66
C SER A 63 3.02 -17.20 -15.65
N SER A 64 4.20 -16.55 -15.68
CA SER A 64 4.46 -15.30 -14.96
C SER A 64 3.76 -14.09 -15.56
N GLU A 65 2.99 -14.28 -16.64
CA GLU A 65 2.29 -13.20 -17.34
C GLU A 65 1.27 -12.50 -16.43
N ILE A 66 1.34 -11.16 -16.44
CA ILE A 66 0.44 -10.25 -15.75
C ILE A 66 -0.19 -9.34 -16.81
N GLN A 67 -1.51 -9.24 -16.81
CA GLN A 67 -2.25 -8.35 -17.69
C GLN A 67 -3.02 -7.32 -16.86
N CYS A 68 -2.77 -6.04 -17.11
CA CYS A 68 -3.45 -4.96 -16.43
C CYS A 68 -4.51 -4.33 -17.35
N LYS A 69 -5.61 -3.86 -16.76
CA LYS A 69 -6.80 -3.40 -17.49
C LYS A 69 -6.50 -2.22 -18.40
N HIS A 70 -5.65 -1.30 -17.96
CA HIS A 70 -5.29 -0.10 -18.71
C HIS A 70 -3.95 -0.26 -19.45
N GLY A 71 -3.57 -1.50 -19.75
CA GLY A 71 -2.41 -1.85 -20.57
C GLY A 71 -1.09 -1.91 -19.81
N PRO A 72 0.04 -2.18 -20.50
CA PRO A 72 1.33 -2.49 -19.85
C PRO A 72 1.85 -1.37 -18.95
N THR A 73 1.56 -0.10 -19.30
CA THR A 73 1.98 1.05 -18.49
C THR A 73 1.34 1.08 -17.11
N GLU A 74 0.15 0.50 -16.96
CA GLU A 74 -0.47 0.32 -15.64
C GLU A 74 0.29 -0.71 -14.81
N CYS A 75 0.66 -1.85 -15.38
CA CYS A 75 1.46 -2.83 -14.66
C CYS A 75 2.76 -2.20 -14.16
N ILE A 76 3.43 -1.38 -14.97
CA ILE A 76 4.63 -0.64 -14.55
C ILE A 76 4.31 0.31 -13.39
N GLY A 77 3.21 1.05 -13.46
CA GLY A 77 2.74 1.91 -12.37
C GLY A 77 2.49 1.14 -11.08
N ASP A 78 1.78 0.01 -11.16
CA ASP A 78 1.45 -0.83 -10.02
C ASP A 78 2.73 -1.39 -9.36
N MET A 79 3.70 -1.84 -10.18
CA MET A 79 5.02 -2.27 -9.72
C MET A 79 5.77 -1.13 -9.00
N LEU A 80 5.78 0.08 -9.54
CA LEU A 80 6.44 1.23 -8.90
C LEU A 80 5.82 1.54 -7.53
N LEU A 81 4.49 1.52 -7.42
CA LEU A 81 3.80 1.78 -6.15
C LEU A 81 4.07 0.69 -5.10
N LEU A 82 4.07 -0.58 -5.53
CA LEU A 82 4.42 -1.71 -4.67
C LEU A 82 5.87 -1.67 -4.24
N CYS A 83 6.79 -1.38 -5.16
CA CYS A 83 8.20 -1.21 -4.84
C CYS A 83 8.39 -0.11 -3.81
N ALA A 84 7.81 1.09 -4.02
CA ALA A 84 7.91 2.20 -3.08
C ALA A 84 7.41 1.84 -1.66
N ALA A 85 6.39 0.98 -1.54
CA ALA A 85 5.91 0.50 -0.24
C ALA A 85 6.83 -0.56 0.41
N ASN A 86 7.68 -1.24 -0.37
CA ASN A 86 8.49 -2.37 0.08
C ASN A 86 9.99 -2.10 0.12
N LEU A 87 10.45 -0.91 -0.32
CA LEU A 87 11.86 -0.52 -0.18
C LEU A 87 12.29 -0.50 1.30
N PRO A 88 13.53 -0.93 1.61
CA PRO A 88 14.10 -0.84 2.95
C PRO A 88 14.14 0.59 3.49
N PHE A 89 13.89 0.76 4.79
CA PHE A 89 13.96 2.03 5.50
C PHE A 89 14.66 1.89 6.87
N PRO A 90 15.67 2.71 7.20
CA PRO A 90 16.25 3.74 6.34
C PRO A 90 16.96 3.13 5.11
N PRO A 91 17.17 3.91 4.03
CA PRO A 91 17.91 3.44 2.86
C PRO A 91 19.28 2.87 3.26
N GLN A 92 19.75 1.86 2.52
CA GLN A 92 21.02 1.19 2.82
C GLN A 92 22.18 2.21 2.89
N GLY A 93 23.04 2.10 3.91
CA GLY A 93 24.16 3.03 4.12
C GLY A 93 23.89 4.16 5.11
N VAL A 94 22.67 4.28 5.66
CA VAL A 94 22.38 5.17 6.80
C VAL A 94 22.44 4.36 8.09
N GLU A 95 23.61 4.30 8.71
CA GLU A 95 23.81 3.71 10.04
C GLU A 95 23.01 4.51 11.08
N SER A 96 21.80 4.07 11.41
CA SER A 96 21.07 4.59 12.55
C SER A 96 20.41 3.44 13.30
N ALA A 97 20.90 3.26 14.52
CA ALA A 97 20.55 2.21 15.46
C ALA A 97 19.08 2.30 15.89
N VAL A 98 18.18 1.63 15.18
CA VAL A 98 16.84 1.26 15.67
C VAL A 98 16.52 -0.13 15.09
N GLY A 99 16.44 -1.16 15.92
CA GLY A 99 16.15 -2.54 15.47
C GLY A 99 14.66 -2.76 15.12
N PRO A 100 14.21 -4.01 14.84
CA PRO A 100 14.94 -5.13 14.27
C PRO A 100 15.00 -5.00 12.73
N MET A 101 15.84 -5.84 12.10
CA MET A 101 15.87 -6.11 10.66
C MET A 101 14.46 -6.06 10.04
N THR A 102 14.28 -5.43 8.85
CA THR A 102 13.06 -5.42 7.99
C THR A 102 12.11 -4.20 8.00
N ALA A 103 12.46 -3.04 8.56
CA ALA A 103 11.61 -1.84 8.40
C ALA A 103 11.49 -1.43 6.91
N ARG A 104 10.25 -1.40 6.41
CA ARG A 104 9.90 -0.93 5.05
C ARG A 104 9.62 0.58 5.05
N THR A 105 9.53 1.16 3.86
CA THR A 105 9.19 2.57 3.66
C THR A 105 7.94 2.96 4.46
N PRO A 106 7.99 4.00 5.30
CA PRO A 106 6.85 4.42 6.11
C PRO A 106 5.62 4.70 5.25
N THR A 107 4.46 4.26 5.71
CA THR A 107 3.17 4.40 5.02
C THR A 107 2.90 5.81 4.52
N ILE A 108 3.23 6.85 5.31
CA ILE A 108 3.02 8.24 4.92
C ILE A 108 3.83 8.60 3.66
N ARG A 109 5.05 8.08 3.51
CA ARG A 109 5.89 8.35 2.33
C ARG A 109 5.40 7.57 1.12
N SER A 110 5.14 6.27 1.26
CA SER A 110 4.68 5.43 0.15
C SER A 110 3.27 5.81 -0.32
N LEU A 111 2.36 6.18 0.59
CA LEU A 111 1.04 6.70 0.24
C LEU A 111 1.12 8.10 -0.39
N GLY A 112 2.04 8.96 0.07
CA GLY A 112 2.31 10.25 -0.57
C GLY A 112 2.76 10.06 -2.02
N PHE A 113 3.77 9.20 -2.23
CA PHE A 113 4.22 8.82 -3.58
C PHE A 113 3.09 8.27 -4.43
N ALA A 114 2.25 7.39 -3.89
CA ALA A 114 1.09 6.85 -4.59
C ALA A 114 0.08 7.92 -4.99
N ASN A 115 -0.25 8.84 -4.08
CA ASN A 115 -1.17 9.93 -4.37
C ASN A 115 -0.62 10.89 -5.44
N CYS A 116 0.69 11.18 -5.43
CA CYS A 116 1.35 11.98 -6.47
C CYS A 116 1.28 11.31 -7.84
N LEU A 117 1.70 10.03 -7.92
CA LEU A 117 1.80 9.29 -9.17
C LEU A 117 0.42 9.02 -9.78
N VAL A 118 -0.54 8.54 -8.98
CA VAL A 118 -1.92 8.30 -9.43
C VAL A 118 -2.65 9.62 -9.68
N GLY A 119 -2.23 10.72 -9.05
CA GLY A 119 -2.71 12.07 -9.31
C GLY A 119 -2.65 12.48 -10.77
N SER A 120 -1.56 12.11 -11.46
CA SER A 120 -1.34 12.34 -12.89
C SER A 120 -1.21 11.02 -13.67
N TYR A 121 -2.10 10.07 -13.39
CA TYR A 121 -2.03 8.69 -13.87
C TYR A 121 -1.80 8.52 -15.40
N SER A 122 -2.19 9.50 -16.22
CA SER A 122 -1.93 9.48 -17.68
C SER A 122 -0.44 9.51 -18.00
N GLN A 123 0.38 10.13 -17.15
CA GLN A 123 1.83 10.25 -17.28
C GLN A 123 2.58 9.02 -16.79
N ILE A 124 1.91 7.99 -16.27
CA ILE A 124 2.60 6.76 -15.87
C ILE A 124 3.01 5.97 -17.12
N PRO A 125 4.29 5.55 -17.29
CA PRO A 125 5.41 5.60 -16.34
C PRO A 125 6.55 6.56 -16.79
N GLU A 126 6.21 7.76 -17.25
CA GLU A 126 7.18 8.78 -17.67
C GLU A 126 8.22 9.00 -16.56
N ARG A 127 9.50 8.77 -16.90
CA ARG A 127 10.60 8.81 -15.93
C ARG A 127 10.62 10.10 -15.10
N HIS A 128 10.48 11.25 -15.76
CA HIS A 128 10.51 12.55 -15.09
C HIS A 128 9.41 12.68 -14.02
N HIS A 129 8.20 12.19 -14.33
CA HIS A 129 7.08 12.23 -13.40
C HIS A 129 7.32 11.31 -12.18
N VAL A 130 7.82 10.09 -12.41
CA VAL A 130 8.17 9.14 -11.34
C VAL A 130 9.28 9.70 -10.44
N GLU A 131 10.33 10.26 -11.03
CA GLU A 131 11.46 10.85 -10.31
C GLU A 131 11.04 12.05 -9.46
N GLN A 132 10.18 12.92 -9.99
CA GLN A 132 9.63 14.05 -9.25
C GLN A 132 8.80 13.60 -8.03
N CYS A 133 7.85 12.68 -8.21
CA CYS A 133 7.06 12.14 -7.10
C CYS A 133 7.93 11.42 -6.07
N ALA A 134 8.96 10.68 -6.51
CA ALA A 134 9.89 9.99 -5.62
C ALA A 134 10.68 10.99 -4.77
N LEU A 135 11.21 12.05 -5.39
CA LEU A 135 11.93 13.12 -4.70
C LEU A 135 11.04 13.81 -3.66
N GLU A 136 9.82 14.19 -4.03
CA GLU A 136 8.88 14.90 -3.15
C GLU A 136 8.56 14.11 -1.86
N HIS A 137 8.46 12.79 -1.97
CA HIS A 137 8.09 11.92 -0.85
C HIS A 137 9.26 11.14 -0.24
N GLY A 138 10.50 11.47 -0.63
CA GLY A 138 11.71 10.88 -0.08
C GLY A 138 11.81 9.38 -0.33
N ILE A 139 11.43 8.95 -1.53
CA ILE A 139 11.62 7.61 -2.08
C ILE A 139 12.92 7.60 -2.90
N ASP A 140 13.80 6.64 -2.64
CA ASP A 140 15.04 6.50 -3.41
C ASP A 140 14.72 6.03 -4.84
N PHE A 141 14.90 6.92 -5.82
CA PHE A 141 14.57 6.63 -7.22
C PHE A 141 15.43 5.51 -7.81
N SER A 142 16.70 5.38 -7.40
CA SER A 142 17.59 4.32 -7.89
C SER A 142 17.13 2.95 -7.39
N ALA A 143 16.80 2.84 -6.10
CA ALA A 143 16.28 1.62 -5.51
C ALA A 143 14.88 1.27 -6.05
N LEU A 144 14.03 2.28 -6.25
CA LEU A 144 12.72 2.13 -6.89
C LEU A 144 12.86 1.57 -8.31
N ASN A 145 13.73 2.16 -9.13
CA ASN A 145 13.99 1.71 -10.49
C ASN A 145 14.56 0.30 -10.51
N ALA A 146 15.51 -0.02 -9.62
CA ALA A 146 16.08 -1.36 -9.50
C ALA A 146 15.02 -2.41 -9.15
N CYS A 147 14.12 -2.12 -8.19
CA CYS A 147 13.01 -3.00 -7.83
C CYS A 147 12.05 -3.22 -9.02
N ALA A 148 11.67 -2.16 -9.72
CA ALA A 148 10.70 -2.22 -10.81
C ALA A 148 11.27 -2.85 -12.11
N SER A 149 12.60 -2.81 -12.31
CA SER A 149 13.26 -3.38 -13.50
C SER A 149 13.87 -4.76 -13.28
N GLN A 150 13.72 -5.34 -12.09
CA GLN A 150 14.29 -6.66 -11.79
C GLN A 150 13.49 -7.77 -12.50
N GLU A 151 14.14 -8.45 -13.45
CA GLU A 151 13.54 -9.54 -14.24
C GLU A 151 13.51 -10.89 -13.52
N ILE A 152 14.09 -10.96 -12.31
CA ILE A 152 14.15 -12.20 -11.54
C ILE A 152 12.87 -12.34 -10.73
N ASP A 153 12.00 -13.23 -11.20
CA ASP A 153 10.68 -13.55 -10.61
C ASP A 153 10.72 -14.70 -9.60
N ASP A 154 11.91 -15.25 -9.32
CA ASP A 154 12.06 -16.37 -8.40
C ASP A 154 12.10 -15.85 -6.94
N PRO A 155 11.08 -16.16 -6.12
CA PRO A 155 11.04 -15.73 -4.71
C PRO A 155 12.13 -16.37 -3.85
N ASP A 156 12.84 -17.40 -4.36
CA ASP A 156 13.96 -18.07 -3.69
C ASP A 156 15.33 -17.50 -4.14
N TYR A 157 15.35 -16.61 -5.15
CA TYR A 157 16.58 -16.02 -5.66
C TYR A 157 17.10 -14.93 -4.71
N GLY A 158 18.13 -15.29 -3.94
CA GLY A 158 18.76 -14.43 -2.93
C GLY A 158 18.47 -14.83 -1.48
N GLY A 159 17.79 -15.97 -1.26
CA GLY A 159 17.41 -16.50 0.05
C GLY A 159 16.26 -15.75 0.71
N ASP A 160 15.86 -16.14 1.93
CA ASP A 160 14.71 -15.65 2.71
C ASP A 160 14.66 -14.12 2.97
N SER A 161 15.63 -13.35 2.46
CA SER A 161 15.83 -11.93 2.78
C SER A 161 16.03 -11.01 1.56
N ALA A 162 16.03 -11.54 0.33
CA ALA A 162 16.08 -10.70 -0.86
C ALA A 162 14.75 -9.95 -1.08
N PRO A 163 14.75 -8.63 -1.37
CA PRO A 163 13.53 -7.91 -1.71
C PRO A 163 12.88 -8.51 -2.95
N LEU A 164 11.57 -8.76 -2.90
CA LEU A 164 10.81 -9.21 -4.06
C LEU A 164 10.91 -8.20 -5.20
N SER A 165 11.04 -8.68 -6.43
CA SER A 165 10.98 -7.84 -7.64
C SER A 165 9.60 -7.17 -7.74
N GLY A 166 9.53 -6.06 -8.48
CA GLY A 166 8.26 -5.38 -8.77
C GLY A 166 7.23 -6.34 -9.37
N MET A 167 7.67 -7.24 -10.27
CA MET A 167 6.79 -8.23 -10.90
C MET A 167 6.27 -9.26 -9.89
N ALA A 168 7.14 -9.78 -9.02
CA ALA A 168 6.74 -10.70 -7.96
C ALA A 168 5.73 -10.04 -6.99
N LEU A 169 5.99 -8.79 -6.59
CA LEU A 169 5.09 -8.00 -5.75
C LEU A 169 3.72 -7.81 -6.43
N LEU A 170 3.70 -7.43 -7.71
CA LEU A 170 2.45 -7.23 -8.45
C LEU A 170 1.65 -8.52 -8.56
N ARG A 171 2.33 -9.63 -8.86
CA ARG A 171 1.69 -10.94 -8.95
C ARG A 171 1.09 -11.38 -7.62
N GLU A 172 1.83 -11.24 -6.52
CA GLU A 172 1.32 -11.54 -5.17
C GLU A 172 0.08 -10.68 -4.86
N SER A 173 0.17 -9.37 -5.13
CA SER A 173 -0.91 -8.42 -4.89
C SER A 173 -2.17 -8.75 -5.71
N ALA A 174 -2.00 -9.09 -6.99
CA ALA A 174 -3.09 -9.48 -7.88
C ALA A 174 -3.76 -10.78 -7.43
N ILE A 175 -2.98 -11.80 -7.05
CA ILE A 175 -3.51 -13.06 -6.50
C ILE A 175 -4.30 -12.79 -5.21
N HIS A 176 -3.79 -11.91 -4.35
CA HIS A 176 -4.46 -11.52 -3.11
C HIS A 176 -5.80 -10.85 -3.38
N SER A 177 -5.84 -9.82 -4.25
CA SER A 177 -7.08 -9.15 -4.66
C SER A 177 -8.09 -10.12 -5.28
N ALA A 178 -7.62 -11.06 -6.12
CA ALA A 178 -8.46 -12.07 -6.76
C ALA A 178 -9.07 -13.06 -5.74
N LYS A 179 -8.28 -13.54 -4.76
CA LYS A 179 -8.76 -14.41 -3.67
C LYS A 179 -9.85 -13.75 -2.83
N LEU A 180 -9.75 -12.44 -2.67
CA LEU A 180 -10.74 -11.62 -1.96
C LEU A 180 -11.97 -11.26 -2.81
N GLY A 181 -12.01 -11.69 -4.08
CA GLY A 181 -13.11 -11.42 -5.01
C GLY A 181 -13.17 -9.96 -5.49
N VAL A 182 -12.11 -9.19 -5.30
CA VAL A 182 -12.07 -7.76 -5.67
C VAL A 182 -11.80 -7.60 -7.16
N LYS A 183 -12.73 -6.94 -7.86
CA LYS A 183 -12.66 -6.74 -9.33
C LYS A 183 -12.69 -5.27 -9.75
N THR A 184 -12.93 -4.37 -8.80
CA THR A 184 -13.17 -2.96 -9.06
C THR A 184 -12.09 -2.13 -8.36
N SER A 185 -11.40 -1.30 -9.13
CA SER A 185 -10.42 -0.35 -8.56
C SER A 185 -11.11 0.62 -7.61
N CYS A 186 -10.40 1.09 -6.59
CA CYS A 186 -10.97 1.74 -5.42
C CYS A 186 -12.02 0.87 -4.73
N THR A 187 -11.64 -0.35 -4.36
CA THR A 187 -12.38 -1.10 -3.33
C THR A 187 -11.65 -0.91 -2.02
N LEU A 188 -12.20 -0.08 -1.13
CA LEU A 188 -11.67 0.13 0.21
C LEU A 188 -12.23 -0.95 1.14
N ARG A 189 -11.36 -1.60 1.91
CA ARG A 189 -11.69 -2.59 2.93
C ARG A 189 -11.26 -2.09 4.30
N LEU A 190 -12.14 -2.23 5.27
CA LEU A 190 -11.90 -1.92 6.68
C LEU A 190 -12.20 -3.18 7.50
N ASP A 191 -11.27 -3.60 8.35
CA ASP A 191 -11.42 -4.78 9.20
C ASP A 191 -11.84 -6.01 8.38
N GLU A 192 -11.06 -6.27 7.32
CA GLU A 192 -11.23 -7.39 6.37
C GLU A 192 -12.57 -7.41 5.61
N SER A 193 -13.39 -6.36 5.71
CA SER A 193 -14.70 -6.25 5.05
C SER A 193 -14.71 -5.10 4.05
N VAL A 194 -15.45 -5.23 2.94
CA VAL A 194 -15.63 -4.12 1.98
C VAL A 194 -16.32 -2.95 2.69
N TRP A 195 -15.67 -1.80 2.67
CA TRP A 195 -16.14 -0.57 3.29
C TRP A 195 -16.88 0.33 2.30
N CYS A 196 -16.32 0.55 1.11
CA CYS A 196 -16.91 1.41 0.07
C CYS A 196 -16.16 1.20 -1.24
N VAL A 197 -16.87 1.29 -2.37
CA VAL A 197 -16.32 1.09 -3.71
C VAL A 197 -16.53 2.37 -4.53
N ARG A 198 -15.54 2.81 -5.30
CA ARG A 198 -15.74 3.87 -6.31
C ARG A 198 -15.63 3.29 -7.70
N ASP A 199 -16.66 3.51 -8.52
CA ASP A 199 -16.73 2.90 -9.85
C ASP A 199 -17.52 3.80 -10.81
N GLY A 200 -16.87 4.23 -11.88
CA GLY A 200 -17.48 5.12 -12.87
C GLY A 200 -17.76 6.51 -12.29
N GLY A 201 -16.88 7.02 -11.43
CA GLY A 201 -16.98 8.35 -10.83
C GLY A 201 -17.98 8.48 -9.70
N VAL A 202 -18.62 7.38 -9.26
CA VAL A 202 -19.62 7.38 -8.18
C VAL A 202 -19.25 6.37 -7.09
N TRP A 203 -19.60 6.71 -5.84
CA TRP A 203 -19.45 5.80 -4.69
C TRP A 203 -20.62 4.81 -4.63
N LYS A 204 -20.30 3.53 -4.47
CA LYS A 204 -21.22 2.38 -4.45
C LYS A 204 -20.87 1.45 -3.30
N ASP A 205 -21.85 0.64 -2.88
CA ASP A 205 -21.66 -0.43 -1.89
C ASP A 205 -21.00 0.05 -0.58
N CYS A 206 -21.32 1.27 -0.15
CA CYS A 206 -20.70 1.89 1.01
C CYS A 206 -21.40 1.51 2.31
N ALA A 207 -20.60 1.16 3.31
CA ALA A 207 -21.02 0.85 4.66
C ALA A 207 -21.74 2.04 5.31
N LYS A 208 -22.30 1.79 6.51
CA LYS A 208 -23.05 2.79 7.29
C LYS A 208 -24.18 3.44 6.47
N ASN A 209 -24.99 2.60 5.83
CA ASN A 209 -26.14 3.04 5.02
C ASN A 209 -25.74 4.02 3.90
N GLY A 210 -24.65 3.73 3.18
CA GLY A 210 -24.17 4.54 2.06
C GLY A 210 -23.28 5.73 2.45
N GLN A 211 -23.01 5.95 3.75
CA GLN A 211 -22.21 7.08 4.22
C GLN A 211 -20.69 6.80 4.27
N GLY A 212 -20.26 5.56 3.99
CA GLY A 212 -18.85 5.16 4.08
C GLY A 212 -17.88 5.97 3.20
N SER A 213 -18.35 6.68 2.19
CA SER A 213 -17.52 7.58 1.38
C SER A 213 -17.18 8.90 2.06
N GLN A 214 -17.76 9.20 3.22
CA GLN A 214 -17.44 10.39 4.01
C GLN A 214 -16.22 10.12 4.89
N VAL A 215 -15.22 11.01 4.81
CA VAL A 215 -13.97 10.91 5.58
C VAL A 215 -14.23 10.78 7.08
N SER A 216 -15.12 11.60 7.65
CA SER A 216 -15.46 11.56 9.08
C SER A 216 -16.01 10.20 9.50
N VAL A 217 -16.87 9.59 8.69
CA VAL A 217 -17.50 8.30 8.99
C VAL A 217 -16.48 7.17 9.01
N LEU A 218 -15.53 7.17 8.07
CA LEU A 218 -14.41 6.22 8.06
C LEU A 218 -13.50 6.42 9.28
N VAL A 219 -13.12 7.67 9.57
CA VAL A 219 -12.26 8.02 10.71
C VAL A 219 -12.89 7.60 12.03
N ASP A 220 -14.19 7.87 12.22
CA ASP A 220 -14.91 7.51 13.44
C ASP A 220 -15.00 6.00 13.62
N GLU A 221 -15.27 5.26 12.54
CA GLU A 221 -15.32 3.80 12.61
C GLU A 221 -13.95 3.18 12.92
N VAL A 222 -12.87 3.69 12.31
CA VAL A 222 -11.50 3.26 12.62
C VAL A 222 -11.15 3.53 14.08
N LYS A 223 -11.45 4.73 14.60
CA LYS A 223 -11.23 5.05 16.03
C LYS A 223 -12.03 4.12 16.93
N ARG A 224 -13.29 3.82 16.57
CA ARG A 224 -14.16 2.90 17.31
C ARG A 224 -13.61 1.46 17.32
N LEU A 225 -13.06 0.98 16.21
CA LEU A 225 -12.41 -0.34 16.12
C LEU A 225 -11.10 -0.37 16.89
N TRP A 226 -10.28 0.67 16.77
CA TRP A 226 -8.99 0.78 17.47
C TRP A 226 -9.15 0.76 19.00
N ASN A 227 -10.13 1.51 19.54
CA ASN A 227 -10.49 1.53 20.96
C ASN A 227 -11.07 0.19 21.48
N ARG A 228 -11.48 -0.72 20.58
CA ARG A 228 -11.99 -2.04 20.96
C ARG A 228 -10.86 -3.05 21.13
N ILE A 229 -9.78 -2.88 20.36
CA ILE A 229 -8.67 -3.85 20.30
C ILE A 229 -7.44 -3.43 21.11
N ASN A 230 -7.45 -2.21 21.66
CA ASN A 230 -6.46 -1.66 22.60
C ASN A 230 -7.18 -1.06 23.81
#